data_AF-A0A7Y3HB32-F1
#
_entry.id   AF-A0A7Y3HB32-F1
#
_cell.length_a   1.000
_cell.length_b   1.000
_cell.length_c   1.000
_cell.angle_alpha   90.00
_cell.angle_beta   90.00
_cell.angle_gamma   90.00
#
_symmetry.space_group_name_H-M   'P 1'
#
loop_
_entity.id
_entity.type
_entity.pdbx_description
1 polymer ?
#
loop_
_entity_poly.entity_id
_entity_poly.type
_entity_poly.pdbx_seq_one_letter_code
_entity_poly.pdbx_strand_id
1 'polypeptide(L)'
;MNRRKFQWNEAVDHLHGRCERLSAFIHEFGKQRLPLRREGSLFAALSRAVAYQQLSGKAAGTIHGRFLDLFPGREPDPALLVTMPVEQLRAVGLSQAKSLSIQDL
;
A
#
# COMPACT_ATOMS: atom_id res chain seq x y z
N MET A 1 -5.55 15.18 -15.56
CA MET A 1 -4.73 13.99 -15.91
C MET A 1 -5.59 12.74 -15.81
N ASN A 2 -5.97 12.14 -16.94
CA ASN A 2 -6.95 11.06 -17.01
C ASN A 2 -6.35 9.75 -16.44
N ARG A 3 -6.47 9.54 -15.12
CA ARG A 3 -6.00 8.32 -14.43
C ARG A 3 -6.84 7.14 -14.94
N ARG A 4 -6.38 6.46 -15.99
CA ARG A 4 -7.08 5.33 -16.65
C ARG A 4 -7.72 4.43 -15.59
N LYS A 5 -9.05 4.25 -15.67
CA LYS A 5 -9.75 3.26 -14.84
C LYS A 5 -9.18 1.88 -15.21
N PHE A 6 -8.91 1.04 -14.22
CA PHE A 6 -8.42 -0.30 -14.50
C PHE A 6 -9.50 -1.10 -15.26
N GLN A 7 -9.14 -1.71 -16.39
CA GLN A 7 -10.08 -2.38 -17.29
C GLN A 7 -10.33 -3.82 -16.82
N TRP A 8 -11.14 -3.97 -15.78
CA TRP A 8 -11.38 -5.27 -15.11
C TRP A 8 -11.89 -6.36 -16.06
N ASN A 9 -12.82 -6.03 -16.97
CA ASN A 9 -13.38 -7.03 -17.88
C ASN A 9 -12.32 -7.54 -18.86
N GLU A 10 -11.55 -6.64 -19.49
CA GLU A 10 -10.46 -7.03 -20.40
C GLU A 10 -9.42 -7.93 -19.71
N ALA A 11 -9.07 -7.63 -18.46
CA ALA A 11 -8.14 -8.45 -17.69
C ALA A 11 -8.71 -9.86 -17.43
N VAL A 12 -10.00 -9.96 -17.08
CA VAL A 12 -10.67 -11.25 -16.84
C VAL A 12 -10.79 -12.06 -18.13
N ASP A 13 -11.21 -11.44 -19.23
CA ASP A 13 -11.36 -12.10 -20.54
C ASP A 13 -10.01 -12.62 -21.04
N HIS A 14 -8.94 -11.84 -20.83
CA HIS A 14 -7.58 -12.27 -21.13
C HIS A 14 -7.18 -13.52 -20.34
N LEU A 15 -7.46 -13.56 -19.03
CA LEU A 15 -7.13 -14.72 -18.19
C LEU A 15 -7.94 -15.96 -18.58
N HIS A 16 -9.23 -15.81 -18.91
CA HIS A 16 -10.06 -16.91 -19.42
C HIS A 16 -9.47 -17.52 -20.71
N GLY A 17 -9.02 -16.69 -21.64
CA GLY A 17 -8.44 -17.16 -22.91
C GLY A 17 -7.01 -17.70 -22.83
N ARG A 18 -6.30 -17.48 -21.71
CA ARG A 18 -4.88 -17.85 -21.55
C ARG A 18 -4.62 -19.00 -20.58
N CYS A 19 -5.52 -19.26 -19.64
CA CYS A 19 -5.29 -20.28 -18.62
C CYS A 19 -6.60 -20.90 -18.11
N GLU A 20 -6.83 -22.16 -18.45
CA GLU A 20 -8.02 -22.91 -18.00
C GLU A 20 -8.14 -22.99 -16.48
N ARG A 21 -7.01 -23.14 -15.76
CA ARG A 21 -7.01 -23.18 -14.29
C ARG A 21 -7.43 -21.84 -13.68
N LEU A 22 -6.95 -20.72 -14.23
CA LEU A 22 -7.38 -19.38 -13.78
C LEU A 22 -8.83 -19.10 -14.21
N SER A 23 -9.26 -19.60 -15.37
CA SER A 23 -10.64 -19.53 -15.82
C SER A 23 -11.59 -20.20 -14.84
N ALA A 24 -11.29 -21.46 -14.46
CA ALA A 24 -12.07 -22.21 -13.47
C ALA A 24 -12.07 -21.51 -12.11
N PHE A 25 -10.92 -21.00 -11.65
CA PHE A 25 -10.81 -20.25 -10.41
C PHE A 25 -11.67 -18.97 -10.41
N ILE A 26 -11.64 -18.18 -11.48
CA ILE A 26 -12.45 -16.95 -11.59
C ILE A 26 -13.95 -17.29 -11.65
N HIS A 27 -14.32 -18.39 -12.30
CA HIS A 27 -15.71 -18.85 -12.33
C HIS A 27 -16.20 -19.27 -10.92
N GLU A 28 -15.37 -19.98 -10.16
CA GLU A 28 -15.70 -20.45 -8.81
C GLU A 28 -15.82 -19.31 -7.80
N PHE A 29 -14.86 -18.37 -7.78
CA PHE A 29 -14.80 -17.31 -6.77
C PHE A 29 -15.39 -15.97 -7.24
N GLY A 30 -15.83 -15.88 -8.50
CA GLY A 30 -16.43 -14.72 -9.11
C GLY A 30 -15.45 -13.58 -9.45
N LYS A 31 -15.98 -12.51 -10.04
CA LYS A 31 -15.22 -11.29 -10.37
C LYS A 31 -14.90 -10.51 -9.09
N GLN A 32 -13.82 -10.89 -8.41
CA GLN A 32 -13.32 -10.11 -7.27
C GLN A 32 -12.69 -8.80 -7.76
N ARG A 33 -13.18 -7.67 -7.25
CA ARG A 33 -12.59 -6.35 -7.52
C ARG A 33 -11.64 -6.02 -6.38
N LEU A 34 -10.34 -5.90 -6.68
CA LEU A 34 -9.41 -5.32 -5.72
C LEU A 34 -9.72 -3.83 -5.58
N PRO A 35 -10.04 -3.33 -4.37
CA PRO A 35 -10.25 -1.91 -4.17
C PRO A 35 -8.93 -1.17 -4.44
N LEU A 36 -8.90 -0.41 -5.52
CA LEU A 36 -7.77 0.45 -5.85
C LEU A 36 -7.85 1.71 -4.99
N ARG A 37 -7.07 1.76 -3.92
CA ARG A 37 -6.88 3.01 -3.16
C ARG A 37 -5.99 3.93 -3.99
N ARG A 38 -6.54 5.08 -4.39
CA ARG A 38 -5.86 6.12 -5.19
C ARG A 38 -5.67 7.43 -4.41
N GLU A 39 -5.95 7.38 -3.12
CA GLU A 39 -5.88 8.49 -2.18
C GLU A 39 -4.44 8.65 -1.66
N GLY A 40 -4.08 9.91 -1.36
CA GLY A 40 -2.76 10.29 -0.87
C GLY A 40 -1.74 10.64 -1.95
N SER A 41 -0.64 11.24 -1.50
CA SER A 41 0.55 11.50 -2.30
C SER A 41 1.30 10.21 -2.72
N LEU A 42 2.25 10.32 -3.66
CA LEU A 42 3.15 9.21 -4.01
C LEU A 42 3.95 8.76 -2.78
N PHE A 43 4.44 9.70 -1.99
CA PHE A 43 5.16 9.44 -0.75
C PHE A 43 4.31 8.65 0.26
N ALA A 44 3.04 9.03 0.44
CA ALA A 44 2.11 8.30 1.30
C ALA A 44 1.89 6.86 0.80
N ALA A 45 1.75 6.68 -0.52
CA ALA A 45 1.58 5.35 -1.12
C ALA A 45 2.81 4.45 -0.93
N LEU A 46 4.02 4.97 -1.14
CA LEU A 46 5.28 4.23 -0.96
C LEU A 46 5.57 3.95 0.52
N SER A 47 5.40 4.93 1.40
CA SER A 47 5.55 4.75 2.85
C SER A 47 4.62 3.66 3.37
N ARG A 48 3.35 3.65 2.92
CA ARG A 48 2.40 2.58 3.25
C ARG A 48 2.86 1.22 2.72
N ALA A 49 3.36 1.16 1.48
CA ALA A 49 3.83 -0.09 0.90
C ALA A 49 4.98 -0.67 1.73
N VAL A 50 5.97 0.14 2.14
CA VAL A 50 7.07 -0.26 3.01
C VAL A 50 6.58 -0.73 4.38
N ALA A 51 5.66 0.02 5.01
CA ALA A 51 5.10 -0.34 6.31
C ALA A 51 4.43 -1.73 6.29
N TYR A 52 3.75 -2.09 5.19
CA TYR A 52 2.98 -3.34 5.05
C TYR A 52 3.80 -4.59 4.69
N GLN A 53 5.08 -4.45 4.35
CA GLN A 53 5.92 -5.60 3.98
C GLN A 53 6.01 -6.62 5.13
N GLN A 54 5.91 -7.91 4.79
CA GLN A 54 6.13 -9.04 5.71
C GLN A 54 5.26 -9.02 6.99
N LEU A 55 4.08 -8.41 6.93
CA LEU A 55 3.14 -8.33 8.06
C LEU A 55 1.73 -8.74 7.63
N SER A 56 0.93 -9.20 8.58
CA SER A 56 -0.51 -9.31 8.37
C SER A 56 -1.13 -7.93 8.16
N GLY A 57 -2.22 -7.86 7.39
CA GLY A 57 -2.91 -6.59 7.13
C GLY A 57 -3.36 -5.85 8.41
N LYS A 58 -3.71 -6.60 9.46
CA LYS A 58 -4.08 -6.03 10.77
C LYS A 58 -2.87 -5.38 11.47
N ALA A 59 -1.75 -6.09 11.56
CA ALA A 59 -0.55 -5.57 12.20
C ALA A 59 0.00 -4.34 11.45
N ALA A 60 0.09 -4.44 10.13
CA ALA A 60 0.49 -3.33 9.27
C ALA A 60 -0.46 -2.13 9.37
N GLY A 61 -1.77 -2.38 9.44
CA GLY A 61 -2.77 -1.33 9.64
C GLY A 61 -2.58 -0.56 10.94
N THR A 62 -2.29 -1.25 12.05
CA THR A 62 -1.99 -0.62 13.34
C THR A 62 -0.72 0.24 13.29
N ILE A 63 0.38 -0.29 12.74
CA ILE A 63 1.65 0.44 12.64
C ILE A 63 1.49 1.66 11.73
N HIS A 64 0.87 1.47 10.55
CA HIS A 64 0.63 2.56 9.61
C HIS A 64 -0.27 3.64 10.21
N GLY A 65 -1.31 3.28 10.98
CA GLY A 65 -2.15 4.25 11.68
C GLY A 65 -1.34 5.15 12.61
N ARG A 66 -0.47 4.56 13.45
CA ARG A 66 0.42 5.31 14.35
C ARG A 66 1.45 6.15 13.59
N PHE A 67 1.97 5.65 12.47
CA PHE A 67 2.85 6.41 11.59
C PHE A 67 2.15 7.66 11.03
N LEU A 68 0.90 7.54 10.57
CA LEU A 68 0.14 8.70 10.09
C LEU A 68 -0.09 9.74 11.20
N ASP A 69 -0.23 9.28 12.44
CA ASP A 69 -0.46 10.17 13.59
C ASP A 69 0.79 11.02 13.95
N LEU A 70 1.94 10.76 13.31
CA LEU A 70 3.13 11.62 13.38
C LEU A 70 2.98 12.91 12.55
N PHE A 71 2.01 12.96 11.64
CA PHE A 71 1.87 14.04 10.66
C PHE A 71 0.57 14.82 10.86
N PRO A 72 0.59 16.16 10.72
CA PRO A 72 -0.62 16.97 10.69
C PRO A 72 -1.60 16.46 9.63
N GLY A 73 -2.88 16.35 9.98
CA GLY A 73 -3.92 15.90 9.05
C GLY A 73 -3.80 14.44 8.59
N ARG A 74 -2.89 13.65 9.19
CA ARG A 74 -2.62 12.24 8.82
C ARG A 74 -2.16 12.06 7.38
N GLU A 75 -1.50 13.07 6.82
CA GLU A 75 -0.87 13.01 5.49
C GLU A 75 0.65 13.05 5.65
N PRO A 76 1.39 11.98 5.29
CA PRO A 76 2.84 11.95 5.38
C PRO A 76 3.48 13.03 4.50
N ASP A 77 4.32 13.86 5.11
CA ASP A 77 5.09 14.91 4.45
C ASP A 77 6.59 14.53 4.47
N PRO A 78 7.24 14.36 3.30
CA PRO A 78 8.67 14.02 3.25
C PRO A 78 9.56 15.08 3.90
N ALA A 79 9.22 16.36 3.80
CA ALA A 79 10.02 17.44 4.39
C ALA A 79 9.97 17.42 5.93
N LEU A 80 8.84 17.02 6.50
CA LEU A 80 8.73 16.80 7.95
C LEU A 80 9.43 15.49 8.35
N LEU A 81 9.24 14.41 7.58
CA LEU A 81 9.80 13.10 7.89
C LEU A 81 11.33 13.10 7.94
N VAL A 82 12.01 13.78 7.02
CA VAL A 82 13.48 13.82 6.97
C VAL A 82 14.10 14.49 8.21
N THR A 83 13.33 15.34 8.90
CA THR A 83 13.78 15.98 10.15
C THR A 83 13.55 15.12 11.39
N MET A 84 12.79 14.02 11.28
CA MET A 84 12.49 13.15 12.42
C MET A 84 13.64 12.19 12.70
N PRO A 85 14.02 12.00 13.98
CA PRO A 85 14.96 10.95 14.36
C PRO A 85 14.37 9.56 14.02
N VAL A 86 15.22 8.64 13.58
CA VAL A 86 14.82 7.26 13.21
C VAL A 86 14.09 6.56 14.35
N GLU A 87 14.46 6.88 15.59
CA GLU A 87 13.89 6.36 16.82
C GLU A 87 12.40 6.69 16.93
N GLN A 88 11.96 7.85 16.44
CA GLN A 88 10.55 8.24 16.41
C GLN A 88 9.75 7.35 15.44
N LEU A 89 10.34 7.03 14.27
CA LEU A 89 9.74 6.08 13.33
C LEU A 89 9.70 4.66 13.92
N ARG A 90 10.72 4.27 14.69
CA ARG A 90 10.73 2.97 15.37
C ARG A 90 9.69 2.90 16.48
N ALA A 91 9.45 3.99 17.21
CA ALA A 91 8.49 4.05 18.30
C ALA A 91 7.04 3.77 17.86
N VAL A 92 6.69 4.07 16.59
CA VAL A 92 5.37 3.73 16.03
C VAL A 92 5.24 2.26 15.60
N GLY A 93 6.32 1.48 15.70
CA GLY A 93 6.36 0.05 15.42
C GLY A 93 7.02 -0.33 14.09
N LEU A 94 7.68 0.61 13.40
CA LEU A 94 8.51 0.28 12.24
C LEU A 94 9.80 -0.42 12.68
N SER A 95 10.20 -1.46 11.95
CA SER A 95 11.55 -2.04 12.07
C SER A 95 12.61 -1.04 11.63
N GLN A 96 13.87 -1.23 12.03
CA GLN A 96 14.99 -0.41 11.54
C GLN A 96 15.03 -0.26 10.02
N ALA A 97 14.94 -1.38 9.29
CA ALA A 97 15.02 -1.39 7.84
C ALA A 97 13.91 -0.53 7.23
N LYS A 98 12.66 -0.72 7.66
CA LYS A 98 11.51 0.08 7.21
C LYS A 98 11.66 1.57 7.54
N SER A 99 12.17 1.92 8.73
CA SER A 99 12.40 3.33 9.08
C SER A 99 13.42 3.99 8.15
N LEU A 100 14.55 3.31 7.89
CA LEU A 100 15.58 3.81 6.98
C LEU A 100 15.08 3.88 5.53
N SER A 101 14.37 2.86 5.06
CA SER A 101 13.78 2.87 3.71
C SER A 101 12.77 3.99 3.52
N ILE A 102 11.97 4.32 4.54
CA ILE A 102 11.01 5.44 4.46
C ILE A 102 11.72 6.80 4.49
N GLN A 103 12.84 6.93 5.20
CA GLN A 103 13.67 8.15 5.18
C GLN A 103 14.38 8.37 3.83
N ASP A 104 14.63 7.30 3.08
CA ASP A 104 15.28 7.34 1.76
C ASP A 104 14.31 7.66 0.59
N LEU A 105 12.99 7.61 0.84
CA LEU A 105 11.94 7.92 -0.16
C LEU A 105 11.92 9.39 -0.58
#